data_AF-A0A7Y3IBS2-F1
#
_entry.id   AF-A0A7Y3IBS2-F1
#
_cell.length_a   1.000
_cell.length_b   1.000
_cell.length_c   1.000
_cell.angle_alpha   90.00
_cell.angle_beta   90.00
_cell.angle_gamma   90.00
#
_symmetry.space_group_name_H-M   'P 1'
#
loop_
_entity.id
_entity.type
_entity.pdbx_description
1 polymer ?
#
loop_
_entity_poly.entity_id
_entity_poly.type
_entity_poly.pdbx_seq_one_letter_code
_entity_poly.pdbx_strand_id
1 'polypeptide(L)'
;MDWTRRGFLGAVPAAAAGGASALRGETGVLPAAGHGDGEPHEGSSGAPVPQDPLGVRADFPVASSETYLNAPYITPSPTPVVEAAARFIERKATDPVSLGDMLAQVDRVRAGFAGLVGAAEEEVGTLFATSDGENVVTRALDLGRGD
;
A
#
# COMPACT_ATOMS: atom_id res chain seq x y z
N MET A 1 18.00 -24.82 23.19
CA MET A 1 18.34 -24.98 21.76
C MET A 1 18.56 -23.59 21.22
N ASP A 2 19.81 -23.24 20.94
CA ASP A 2 20.23 -21.88 20.57
C ASP A 2 19.91 -21.66 19.08
N TRP A 3 18.92 -20.84 18.77
CA TRP A 3 18.59 -20.50 17.39
C TRP A 3 19.30 -19.20 17.02
N THR A 4 20.39 -19.32 16.26
CA THR A 4 21.07 -18.17 15.68
C THR A 4 20.17 -17.56 14.60
N ARG A 5 20.19 -16.22 14.43
CA ARG A 5 19.40 -15.45 13.44
C ARG A 5 19.34 -16.04 12.01
N ARG A 6 20.33 -16.86 11.62
CA ARG A 6 20.36 -17.58 10.33
C ARG A 6 19.39 -18.77 10.22
N GLY A 7 18.91 -19.33 11.34
CA GLY A 7 17.96 -20.45 11.35
C GLY A 7 16.53 -20.05 10.98
N PHE A 8 16.14 -18.80 11.29
CA PHE A 8 14.80 -18.29 11.00
C PHE A 8 14.54 -18.08 9.49
N LEU A 9 15.60 -17.81 8.71
CA LEU A 9 15.51 -17.47 7.29
C LEU A 9 15.32 -18.67 6.34
N GLY A 10 15.37 -19.91 6.86
CA GLY A 10 15.37 -21.12 6.03
C GLY A 10 14.01 -21.79 5.80
N ALA A 11 12.93 -21.32 6.44
CA ALA A 11 11.71 -22.13 6.58
C ALA A 11 10.40 -21.47 6.10
N VAL A 12 10.46 -20.45 5.23
CA VAL A 12 9.23 -19.91 4.62
C VAL A 12 9.10 -20.44 3.19
N PRO A 13 8.26 -21.48 2.94
CA PRO A 13 7.93 -21.85 1.58
C PRO A 13 7.16 -20.70 0.92
N ALA A 14 7.64 -20.28 -0.26
CA ALA A 14 6.92 -19.36 -1.13
C ALA A 14 5.62 -20.02 -1.62
N ALA A 15 4.51 -19.76 -0.94
CA ALA A 15 3.18 -20.13 -1.40
C ALA A 15 2.70 -19.08 -2.41
N ALA A 16 2.98 -19.30 -3.70
CA ALA A 16 2.34 -18.58 -4.79
C ALA A 16 0.87 -19.01 -4.89
N ALA A 17 -0.03 -18.25 -4.27
CA ALA A 17 -1.46 -18.41 -4.46
C ALA A 17 -1.96 -17.43 -5.52
N GLY A 18 -1.99 -17.91 -6.77
CA GLY A 18 -2.83 -17.33 -7.81
C GLY A 18 -4.30 -17.54 -7.44
N GLY A 19 -5.04 -16.45 -7.26
CA GLY A 19 -6.47 -16.49 -6.97
C GLY A 19 -7.14 -15.20 -7.40
N ALA A 20 -7.70 -15.20 -8.60
CA ALA A 20 -8.65 -14.17 -9.02
C ALA A 20 -9.94 -14.38 -8.22
N SER A 21 -10.19 -13.54 -7.21
CA SER A 21 -11.49 -13.46 -6.56
C SER A 21 -12.18 -12.18 -7.04
N ALA A 22 -13.21 -12.37 -7.86
CA ALA A 22 -14.09 -11.31 -8.34
C ALA A 22 -14.83 -10.70 -7.14
N LEU A 23 -14.49 -9.45 -6.79
CA LEU A 23 -15.32 -8.66 -5.88
C LEU A 23 -16.57 -8.22 -6.63
N ARG A 24 -17.63 -8.97 -6.39
CA ARG A 24 -19.02 -8.64 -6.71
C ARG A 24 -19.36 -7.30 -6.07
N GLY A 25 -19.79 -6.35 -6.90
CA GLY A 25 -20.11 -5.00 -6.46
C GLY A 25 -21.27 -4.96 -5.46
N GLU A 26 -21.07 -4.20 -4.39
CA GLU A 26 -22.14 -3.67 -3.56
C GLU A 26 -21.99 -2.16 -3.53
N THR A 27 -22.81 -1.49 -4.33
CA THR A 27 -23.00 -0.04 -4.33
C THR A 27 -23.75 0.35 -3.05
N GLY A 28 -23.01 0.55 -1.96
CA GLY A 28 -23.51 1.14 -0.72
C GLY A 28 -23.18 2.64 -0.68
N VAL A 29 -24.08 3.47 -1.20
CA VAL A 29 -24.06 4.92 -0.92
C VAL A 29 -24.41 5.10 0.56
N LEU A 30 -23.45 5.57 1.36
CA LEU A 30 -23.72 6.03 2.72
C LEU A 30 -24.37 7.43 2.66
N PRO A 31 -25.43 7.71 3.43
CA PRO A 31 -26.09 9.01 3.41
C PRO A 31 -25.20 10.10 4.02
N ALA A 32 -25.20 11.27 3.40
CA ALA A 32 -24.53 12.46 3.88
C ALA A 32 -25.10 12.90 5.24
N ALA A 33 -24.24 13.01 6.25
CA ALA A 33 -24.59 13.62 7.53
C ALA A 33 -24.84 15.13 7.31
N GLY A 34 -25.91 15.63 7.94
CA GLY A 34 -26.51 16.94 7.68
C GLY A 34 -25.59 18.15 7.84
N HIS A 35 -25.87 19.16 7.01
CA HIS A 35 -25.36 20.52 7.17
C HIS A 35 -25.97 21.14 8.43
N GLY A 36 -25.14 21.38 9.43
CA GLY A 36 -25.45 22.31 10.51
C GLY A 36 -25.07 23.72 10.06
N ASP A 37 -26.03 24.64 10.08
CA ASP A 37 -25.84 26.06 9.82
C ASP A 37 -24.98 26.66 10.94
N GLY A 38 -23.67 26.75 10.70
CA GLY A 38 -22.70 27.43 11.55
C GLY A 38 -22.37 28.81 10.97
N GLU A 39 -22.64 29.86 11.76
CA GLU A 39 -22.35 31.27 11.47
C GLU A 39 -20.91 31.52 10.99
N PRO A 40 -20.67 32.50 10.08
CA PRO A 40 -19.35 32.78 9.54
C PRO A 40 -18.46 33.47 10.58
N HIS A 41 -17.47 32.75 11.09
CA HIS A 41 -16.33 33.36 11.76
C HIS A 41 -15.43 34.06 10.72
N GLU A 42 -15.44 35.39 10.71
CA GLU A 42 -14.48 36.22 9.96
C GLU A 42 -13.06 36.01 10.51
N GLY A 43 -12.35 35.06 9.90
CA GLY A 43 -10.93 34.83 10.11
C GLY A 43 -10.08 35.55 9.07
N SER A 44 -9.27 36.50 9.53
CA SER A 44 -8.09 37.11 8.88
C SER A 44 -7.75 36.63 7.46
N SER A 45 -7.99 37.50 6.47
CA SER A 45 -7.59 37.30 5.06
C SER A 45 -6.08 37.46 4.84
N GLY A 46 -5.29 36.56 5.40
CA GLY A 46 -3.97 36.26 4.84
C GLY A 46 -4.16 35.19 3.79
N ALA A 47 -3.90 35.47 2.52
CA ALA A 47 -3.94 34.43 1.49
C ALA A 47 -2.99 33.29 1.94
N PRO A 48 -3.49 32.06 2.16
CA PRO A 48 -2.62 30.97 2.55
C PRO A 48 -1.65 30.75 1.38
N VAL A 49 -0.35 30.94 1.62
CA VAL A 49 0.67 30.46 0.70
C VAL A 49 0.40 28.97 0.54
N PRO A 50 0.18 28.44 -0.68
CA PRO A 50 0.00 27.01 -0.88
C PRO A 50 1.22 26.29 -0.30
N GLN A 51 1.05 25.66 0.86
CA GLN A 51 2.10 24.89 1.49
C GLN A 51 2.12 23.53 0.80
N ASP A 52 2.91 23.43 -0.26
CA ASP A 52 3.27 22.17 -0.88
C ASP A 52 4.81 22.06 -0.94
N PRO A 53 5.47 21.90 0.23
CA PRO A 53 6.94 21.88 0.29
C PRO A 53 7.56 20.72 -0.48
N LEU A 54 6.78 19.67 -0.76
CA LEU A 54 7.21 18.52 -1.53
C LEU A 54 6.83 18.62 -3.02
N GLY A 55 5.92 19.53 -3.39
CA GLY A 55 5.44 19.69 -4.77
C GLY A 55 4.62 18.51 -5.28
N VAL A 56 4.10 17.65 -4.39
CA VAL A 56 3.41 16.40 -4.76
C VAL A 56 1.90 16.46 -4.56
N ARG A 57 1.36 17.56 -4.01
CA ARG A 57 -0.07 17.66 -3.70
C ARG A 57 -0.93 17.51 -4.96
N ALA A 58 -0.44 18.00 -6.10
CA ALA A 58 -1.11 17.89 -7.39
C ALA A 58 -1.24 16.44 -7.89
N ASP A 59 -0.39 15.53 -7.41
CA ASP A 59 -0.44 14.11 -7.81
C ASP A 59 -1.61 13.36 -7.17
N PHE A 60 -2.30 13.94 -6.19
CA PHE A 60 -3.44 13.32 -5.51
C PHE A 60 -4.75 14.03 -5.88
N PRO A 61 -5.56 13.50 -6.82
CA PRO A 61 -6.77 14.17 -7.30
C PRO A 61 -7.74 14.57 -6.19
N VAL A 62 -7.88 13.75 -5.15
CA VAL A 62 -8.76 14.03 -4.01
C VAL A 62 -8.39 15.32 -3.27
N ALA A 63 -7.11 15.71 -3.26
CA ALA A 63 -6.65 16.94 -2.62
C ALA A 63 -7.09 18.20 -3.39
N SER A 64 -7.60 18.06 -4.63
CA SER A 64 -8.17 19.18 -5.39
C SER A 64 -9.64 19.46 -5.05
N SER A 65 -10.38 18.46 -4.56
CA SER A 65 -11.81 18.55 -4.25
C SER A 65 -12.09 18.72 -2.76
N GLU A 66 -11.23 18.18 -1.88
CA GLU A 66 -11.47 18.17 -0.43
C GLU A 66 -10.18 18.16 0.40
N THR A 67 -10.30 18.57 1.67
CA THR A 67 -9.25 18.40 2.68
C THR A 67 -9.29 16.97 3.20
N TYR A 68 -8.45 16.10 2.63
CA TYR A 68 -8.40 14.69 3.00
C TYR A 68 -7.55 14.47 4.27
N LEU A 69 -8.20 14.29 5.42
CA LEU A 69 -7.55 14.10 6.74
C LEU A 69 -7.48 12.64 7.21
N ASN A 70 -7.93 11.68 6.40
CA ASN A 70 -7.99 10.26 6.75
C ASN A 70 -6.89 9.39 6.08
N ALA A 71 -5.76 10.00 5.72
CA ALA A 71 -4.62 9.29 5.11
C ALA A 71 -4.09 8.08 5.90
N PRO A 72 -4.08 8.09 7.26
CA PRO A 72 -3.64 6.94 8.04
C PRO A 72 -4.51 5.69 7.89
N TYR A 73 -5.79 5.83 7.51
CA TYR A 73 -6.65 4.67 7.29
C TYR A 73 -6.31 3.98 5.97
N ILE A 74 -6.46 4.68 4.84
CA ILE A 74 -6.03 4.24 3.51
C ILE A 74 -5.61 5.49 2.72
N THR A 75 -4.35 5.57 2.30
CA THR A 75 -3.89 6.71 1.52
C THR A 75 -4.37 6.61 0.06
N PRO A 76 -4.98 7.68 -0.50
CA PRO A 76 -5.35 7.75 -1.90
C PRO A 76 -4.15 7.50 -2.81
N SER A 77 -4.34 6.75 -3.89
CA SER A 77 -3.25 6.49 -4.85
C SER A 77 -2.93 7.75 -5.65
N PRO A 78 -1.64 8.14 -5.78
CA PRO A 78 -1.27 9.26 -6.64
C PRO A 78 -1.38 8.87 -8.12
N THR A 79 -1.59 9.86 -8.99
CA THR A 79 -1.79 9.68 -10.43
C THR A 79 -0.73 8.80 -11.11
N PRO A 80 0.59 8.94 -10.85
CA PRO A 80 1.59 8.07 -11.47
C PRO A 80 1.42 6.59 -11.13
N VAL A 81 0.90 6.25 -9.94
CA VAL A 81 0.63 4.88 -9.51
C VAL A 81 -0.60 4.32 -10.23
N VAL A 82 -1.66 5.11 -10.34
CA VAL A 82 -2.88 4.74 -11.08
C VAL A 82 -2.53 4.45 -12.55
N GLU A 83 -1.75 5.32 -13.18
CA GLU A 83 -1.31 5.12 -14.56
C GLU A 83 -0.42 3.88 -14.72
N ALA A 84 0.48 3.60 -13.77
CA ALA A 84 1.31 2.41 -13.80
C ALA A 84 0.48 1.11 -13.75
N ALA A 85 -0.56 1.09 -12.92
CA ALA A 85 -1.50 -0.02 -12.84
C ALA A 85 -2.30 -0.19 -14.15
N ALA A 86 -2.82 0.91 -14.71
CA ALA A 86 -3.54 0.89 -15.98
C ALA A 86 -2.66 0.33 -17.11
N ARG A 87 -1.44 0.86 -17.26
CA ARG A 87 -0.47 0.37 -18.26
C ARG A 87 -0.14 -1.11 -18.07
N PHE A 88 -0.06 -1.61 -16.84
CA PHE A 88 0.18 -3.03 -16.58
C PHE A 88 -0.99 -3.90 -17.04
N ILE A 89 -2.22 -3.52 -16.72
CA ILE A 89 -3.43 -4.25 -17.12
C ILE A 89 -3.59 -4.26 -18.64
N GLU A 90 -3.40 -3.11 -19.29
CA GLU A 90 -3.45 -2.98 -20.75
C GLU A 90 -2.42 -3.87 -21.45
N ARG A 91 -1.15 -3.82 -21.01
CA ARG A 91 -0.11 -4.70 -21.56
C ARG A 91 -0.45 -6.17 -21.39
N LYS A 92 -0.92 -6.56 -20.20
CA LYS A 92 -1.29 -7.95 -19.90
C LYS A 92 -2.44 -8.45 -20.78
N ALA A 93 -3.29 -7.56 -21.29
CA ALA A 93 -4.38 -7.92 -22.21
C ALA A 93 -3.89 -8.19 -23.64
N THR A 94 -2.81 -7.54 -24.07
CA THR A 94 -2.31 -7.63 -25.46
C THR A 94 -1.08 -8.50 -25.63
N ASP A 95 -0.32 -8.73 -24.55
CA ASP A 95 0.95 -9.44 -24.57
C ASP A 95 1.02 -10.44 -23.41
N PRO A 96 1.25 -11.74 -23.67
CA PRO A 96 1.46 -12.74 -22.62
C PRO A 96 2.65 -12.36 -21.74
N VAL A 97 2.37 -12.02 -20.48
CA VAL A 97 3.42 -11.64 -19.53
C VAL A 97 4.30 -12.85 -19.22
N SER A 98 5.60 -12.75 -19.49
CA SER A 98 6.58 -13.76 -19.12
C SER A 98 6.72 -13.86 -17.59
N LEU A 99 6.77 -15.09 -17.06
CA LEU A 99 7.05 -15.31 -15.64
C LEU A 99 8.38 -14.71 -15.21
N GLY A 100 9.41 -14.78 -16.07
CA GLY A 100 10.72 -14.18 -15.79
C GLY A 100 10.63 -12.67 -15.60
N ASP A 101 9.85 -11.98 -16.44
CA ASP A 101 9.68 -10.52 -16.34
C ASP A 101 8.88 -10.12 -15.08
N MET A 102 7.92 -10.95 -14.67
CA MET A 102 7.20 -10.74 -13.40
C MET A 102 8.15 -10.87 -12.20
N LEU A 103 8.97 -11.92 -12.16
CA LEU A 103 9.94 -12.11 -11.08
C LEU A 103 10.96 -10.97 -11.04
N ALA A 104 11.50 -10.56 -12.19
CA ALA A 104 12.41 -9.43 -12.28
C ALA A 104 11.77 -8.09 -11.86
N GLN A 105 10.46 -7.93 -12.02
CA GLN A 105 9.73 -6.77 -11.48
C GLN A 105 9.57 -6.86 -9.96
N VAL A 106 9.31 -8.06 -9.41
CA VAL A 106 9.22 -8.28 -7.96
C VAL A 106 10.57 -7.96 -7.29
N ASP A 107 11.68 -8.45 -7.83
CA ASP A 107 13.02 -8.19 -7.29
C ASP A 107 13.34 -6.69 -7.31
N ARG A 108 12.99 -5.98 -8.40
CA ARG A 108 13.13 -4.52 -8.46
C ARG A 108 12.32 -3.79 -7.39
N VAL A 109 11.10 -4.23 -7.09
CA VAL A 109 10.28 -3.65 -6.02
C VAL A 109 10.91 -3.92 -4.66
N ARG A 110 11.37 -5.16 -4.41
CA ARG A 110 12.03 -5.54 -3.16
C ARG A 110 13.30 -4.73 -2.92
N ALA A 111 14.14 -4.55 -3.94
CA ALA A 111 15.35 -3.74 -3.86
C ALA A 111 15.04 -2.26 -3.51
N GLY A 112 13.98 -1.70 -4.10
CA GLY A 112 13.53 -0.34 -3.78
C GLY A 112 13.09 -0.16 -2.33
N PHE A 113 12.28 -1.10 -1.82
CA PHE A 113 11.86 -1.09 -0.41
C PHE A 113 13.02 -1.35 0.55
N ALA A 114 13.93 -2.27 0.21
CA ALA A 114 15.13 -2.55 0.99
C ALA A 114 15.98 -1.29 1.17
N GLY A 115 16.18 -0.52 0.08
CA GLY A 115 16.87 0.78 0.14
C GLY A 115 16.16 1.82 1.01
N LEU A 116 14.82 1.82 1.03
CA LEU A 116 14.03 2.75 1.85
C LEU A 116 14.18 2.48 3.36
N VAL A 117 14.26 1.20 3.75
CA VAL A 117 14.29 0.80 5.17
C VAL A 117 15.68 0.41 5.67
N GLY A 118 16.70 0.43 4.80
CA GLY A 118 18.08 0.06 5.16
C GLY A 118 18.29 -1.43 5.38
N ALA A 119 17.57 -2.29 4.64
CA ALA A 119 17.66 -3.75 4.71
C ALA A 119 18.33 -4.34 3.45
N ALA A 120 18.63 -5.64 3.48
CA ALA A 120 18.97 -6.41 2.28
C ALA A 120 17.70 -6.80 1.49
N GLU A 121 17.83 -7.07 0.19
CA GLU A 121 16.69 -7.46 -0.65
C GLU A 121 16.03 -8.76 -0.14
N GLU A 122 16.84 -9.71 0.33
CA GLU A 122 16.42 -10.99 0.88
C GLU A 122 15.60 -10.85 2.18
N GLU A 123 15.69 -9.70 2.84
CA GLU A 123 14.95 -9.38 4.07
C GLU A 123 13.57 -8.75 3.78
N VAL A 124 13.24 -8.48 2.51
CA VAL A 124 11.96 -7.88 2.10
C VAL A 124 11.06 -8.91 1.44
N GLY A 125 9.92 -9.21 2.07
CA GLY A 125 8.84 -10.02 1.50
C GLY A 125 7.69 -9.16 0.95
N THR A 126 7.06 -9.61 -0.14
CA THR A 126 5.84 -8.98 -0.69
C THR A 126 4.59 -9.69 -0.17
N LEU A 127 3.68 -8.93 0.43
CA LEU A 127 2.44 -9.42 1.05
C LEU A 127 1.23 -8.60 0.58
N PHE A 128 0.02 -9.05 0.89
CA PHE A 128 -1.20 -8.35 0.49
C PHE A 128 -1.54 -7.16 1.40
N ALA A 129 -1.34 -7.31 2.71
CA ALA A 129 -1.70 -6.32 3.72
C ALA A 129 -0.91 -6.55 5.01
N THR A 130 -0.91 -5.55 5.91
CA THR A 130 -0.26 -5.66 7.23
C THR A 130 -0.76 -6.85 8.04
N SER A 131 -2.07 -7.08 8.08
CA SER A 131 -2.66 -8.22 8.80
C SER A 131 -2.23 -9.58 8.24
N ASP A 132 -1.89 -9.66 6.96
CA ASP A 132 -1.32 -10.88 6.38
C ASP A 132 0.09 -11.12 6.93
N GLY A 133 0.92 -10.07 6.99
CA GLY A 133 2.26 -10.14 7.58
C GLY A 133 2.27 -10.51 9.05
N GLU A 134 1.37 -9.92 9.84
CA GLU A 134 1.20 -10.28 11.26
C GLU A 134 0.86 -11.76 11.43
N ASN A 135 -0.06 -12.28 10.62
CA ASN A 135 -0.43 -13.71 10.65
C ASN A 135 0.71 -14.63 10.21
N VAL A 136 1.47 -14.26 9.17
CA VAL A 136 2.63 -15.04 8.71
C VAL A 136 3.68 -15.12 9.81
N VAL A 137 4.05 -13.99 10.42
CA VAL A 137 5.08 -13.96 11.46
C VAL A 137 4.63 -14.72 12.70
N THR A 138 3.43 -14.44 13.21
CA THR A 138 2.93 -15.11 14.44
C THR A 138 2.80 -16.61 14.30
N ARG A 139 2.45 -17.12 13.11
CA ARG A 139 2.41 -18.57 12.84
C ARG A 139 3.79 -19.20 12.63
N ALA A 140 4.76 -18.42 12.20
CA ALA A 140 6.14 -18.87 11.99
C ALA A 140 6.95 -18.89 13.29
N LEU A 141 6.57 -18.06 14.27
CA LEU A 141 7.12 -18.11 15.61
C LEU A 141 6.46 -19.30 16.34
N ASP A 142 7.28 -20.27 16.77
CA ASP A 142 6.85 -21.40 17.59
C ASP A 142 6.60 -20.96 19.05
N LEU A 143 5.72 -19.97 19.24
CA LEU A 143 5.43 -19.38 20.55
C LEU A 143 4.60 -20.36 21.39
N GLY A 144 5.09 -20.62 22.58
CA GLY A 144 4.48 -21.44 23.61
C GLY A 144 3.93 -20.62 24.77
N ARG A 145 3.35 -21.33 25.73
CA ARG A 145 2.90 -20.73 26.99
C ARG A 145 4.12 -20.28 27.80
N GLY A 146 4.23 -18.97 28.04
CA GLY A 146 5.26 -18.38 28.90
C GLY A 146 6.36 -17.61 28.18
N ASP A 147 6.30 -17.53 26.84
CA ASP A 147 7.07 -16.56 26.03
C ASP A 147 6.56 -15.12 26.16
#